data_AF-A0A958AH64-F1
#
_entry.id   AF-A0A958AH64-F1
#
_cell.length_a   1.000
_cell.length_b   1.000
_cell.length_c   1.000
_cell.angle_alpha   90.00
_cell.angle_beta   90.00
_cell.angle_gamma   90.00
#
_symmetry.space_group_name_H-M   'P 1'
#
loop_
_entity.id
_entity.type
_entity.pdbx_description
1 polymer ?
#
loop_
_entity_poly.entity_id
_entity_poly.type
_entity_poly.pdbx_seq_one_letter_code
_entity_poly.pdbx_strand_id
1 'polypeptide(L)'
;MSEHIIAIATYGSHRVKHPQNGQKVSAYKIGYTTAASAVLLSLYGDQAQDVSSKQASYHYIQIDAEVIVRHGYILLKLSDDELTRTETITIQSHRPAVYRWLEGTWQEFPNIRSADYQPTSGSSGPNFNPTGMLIVSASTGEAEPASETITAEKSQRTENETPWWWLRGNTYPHRDVLKRWGCRWSKRNKAWYYIGTQLPDAVRQLTEQVNTPNDKVMCNDDRNPCSIEEATAILGMHLNDSVNASIPVEDDPQIAPSIDNAVDMAAEDEPKIRITKPMLDLPDGAEADPIIVAVRQTTLETLPVLQSPPSASGGRNLLRIPQSPCGELTGSITG
;
A
#
# COMPACT_ATOMS: atom_id res chain seq x y z
N MET A 1 -8.82 7.35 23.45
CA MET A 1 -9.53 8.13 22.42
C MET A 1 -10.38 7.15 21.64
N SER A 2 -11.65 7.47 21.36
CA SER A 2 -12.50 6.57 20.59
C SER A 2 -12.03 6.57 19.13
N GLU A 3 -11.72 5.40 18.58
CA GLU A 3 -11.37 5.25 17.18
C GLU A 3 -12.61 4.81 16.40
N HIS A 4 -12.98 5.59 15.38
CA HIS A 4 -14.11 5.25 14.51
C HIS A 4 -13.59 4.72 13.19
N ILE A 5 -14.10 3.57 12.75
CA ILE A 5 -13.76 3.02 11.43
C ILE A 5 -14.79 3.48 10.41
N ILE A 6 -14.31 4.08 9.33
CA ILE A 6 -15.15 4.46 8.19
C ILE A 6 -14.68 3.82 6.88
N ALA A 7 -15.60 3.72 5.93
CA ALA A 7 -15.38 3.26 4.58
C ALA A 7 -15.92 4.30 3.58
N ILE A 8 -15.09 4.73 2.64
CA ILE A 8 -15.46 5.69 1.58
C ILE A 8 -15.46 4.97 0.24
N ALA A 9 -16.57 5.01 -0.49
CA ALA A 9 -16.69 4.30 -1.76
C ALA A 9 -15.73 4.84 -2.83
N THR A 10 -15.04 3.93 -3.53
CA THR A 10 -14.12 4.22 -4.61
C THR A 10 -14.21 3.20 -5.75
N TYR A 11 -13.96 3.65 -6.97
CA TYR A 11 -13.79 2.77 -8.14
C TYR A 11 -12.33 2.31 -8.32
N GLY A 12 -11.45 2.63 -7.38
CA GLY A 12 -10.03 2.29 -7.41
C GLY A 12 -9.15 3.42 -7.97
N SER A 13 -7.86 3.13 -8.10
CA SER A 13 -6.87 4.09 -8.59
C SER A 13 -6.78 4.11 -10.11
N HIS A 14 -6.64 5.30 -10.68
CA HIS A 14 -6.56 5.58 -12.10
C HIS A 14 -5.42 6.56 -12.38
N ARG A 15 -4.78 6.44 -13.55
CA ARG A 15 -3.81 7.44 -14.02
C ARG A 15 -4.53 8.54 -14.77
N VAL A 16 -4.45 9.77 -14.27
CA VAL A 16 -5.09 10.95 -14.86
C VAL A 16 -4.06 12.04 -15.15
N LYS A 17 -4.39 12.95 -16.09
CA LYS A 17 -3.55 14.12 -16.35
C LYS A 17 -3.95 15.21 -15.37
N HIS A 18 -3.00 15.67 -14.57
CA HIS A 18 -3.20 16.74 -13.62
C HIS A 18 -3.50 18.05 -14.38
N PRO A 19 -4.55 18.81 -13.99
CA PRO A 19 -5.06 19.93 -14.77
C PRO A 19 -4.09 21.12 -14.85
N GLN A 20 -3.28 21.37 -13.82
CA GLN A 20 -2.36 22.51 -13.77
C GLN A 20 -1.04 22.26 -14.52
N ASN A 21 -0.41 21.09 -14.35
CA ASN A 21 0.93 20.80 -14.89
C ASN A 21 0.93 19.80 -16.07
N GLY A 22 -0.21 19.18 -16.39
CA GLY A 22 -0.35 18.19 -17.46
C GLY A 22 0.31 16.83 -17.21
N GLN A 23 0.95 16.63 -16.06
CA GLN A 23 1.65 15.39 -15.71
C GLN A 23 0.66 14.25 -15.43
N LYS A 24 1.07 13.00 -15.70
CA LYS A 24 0.26 11.82 -15.40
C LYS A 24 0.44 11.41 -13.94
N VAL A 25 -0.54 11.72 -13.11
CA VAL A 25 -0.58 11.38 -11.68
C VAL A 25 -1.48 10.16 -11.44
N SER A 26 -1.27 9.46 -10.32
CA SER A 26 -2.18 8.41 -9.84
C SER A 26 -3.19 9.04 -8.88
N ALA A 27 -4.48 8.82 -9.11
CA ALA A 27 -5.55 9.37 -8.29
C ALA A 27 -6.66 8.34 -8.09
N TYR A 28 -7.39 8.45 -6.98
CA TYR A 28 -8.52 7.60 -6.67
C TYR A 28 -9.77 8.12 -7.35
N LYS A 29 -10.41 7.26 -8.14
CA LYS A 29 -11.67 7.56 -8.81
C LYS A 29 -12.81 7.42 -7.80
N ILE A 30 -13.36 8.54 -7.38
CA ILE A 30 -14.49 8.63 -6.47
C ILE A 30 -15.77 8.79 -7.28
N GLY A 31 -16.89 8.31 -6.73
CA GLY A 31 -18.19 8.39 -7.40
C GLY A 31 -18.68 9.81 -7.66
N TYR A 32 -19.87 9.90 -8.24
CA TYR A 32 -20.52 11.17 -8.59
C TYR A 32 -20.91 12.03 -7.37
N THR A 33 -20.73 11.51 -6.16
CA THR A 33 -21.15 12.17 -4.94
C THR A 33 -20.04 13.12 -4.49
N THR A 34 -20.36 14.41 -4.43
CA THR A 34 -19.44 15.45 -3.96
C THR A 34 -19.04 15.29 -2.50
N ALA A 35 -19.84 14.57 -1.70
CA ALA A 35 -19.57 14.33 -0.29
C ALA A 35 -18.34 13.45 -0.07
N ALA A 36 -18.22 12.31 -0.77
CA ALA A 36 -17.10 11.40 -0.58
C ALA A 36 -15.76 12.05 -0.92
N SER A 37 -15.71 12.85 -1.99
CA SER A 37 -14.52 13.64 -2.33
C SER A 37 -14.26 14.76 -1.33
N ALA A 38 -15.28 15.50 -0.90
CA ALA A 38 -15.14 16.56 0.10
C ALA A 38 -14.66 16.03 1.46
N VAL A 39 -15.13 14.85 1.88
CA VAL A 39 -14.65 14.17 3.10
C VAL A 39 -13.17 13.83 2.97
N LEU A 40 -12.73 13.21 1.87
CA LEU A 40 -11.32 12.90 1.67
C LEU A 40 -10.44 14.15 1.69
N LEU A 41 -10.85 15.21 1.00
CA LEU A 41 -10.12 16.49 0.98
C LEU A 41 -10.08 17.13 2.37
N SER A 42 -11.18 17.07 3.14
CA SER A 42 -11.22 17.65 4.49
C SER A 42 -10.41 16.86 5.51
N LEU A 43 -10.31 15.55 5.36
CA LEU A 43 -9.61 14.68 6.31
C LEU A 43 -8.10 14.70 6.10
N TYR A 44 -7.66 14.57 4.84
CA TYR A 44 -6.23 14.58 4.49
C TYR A 44 -5.64 15.99 4.35
N GLY A 45 -6.48 17.02 4.25
CA GLY A 45 -6.03 18.41 4.11
C GLY A 45 -5.09 18.58 2.92
N ASP A 46 -3.90 19.11 3.17
CA ASP A 46 -2.90 19.39 2.14
C ASP A 46 -2.32 18.13 1.47
N GLN A 47 -2.49 16.95 2.08
CA GLN A 47 -2.08 15.67 1.49
C GLN A 47 -3.04 15.15 0.42
N ALA A 48 -4.22 15.76 0.24
CA ALA A 48 -5.17 15.38 -0.79
C ALA A 48 -5.51 16.55 -1.71
N GLN A 49 -5.55 16.27 -3.02
CA GLN A 49 -5.84 17.25 -4.04
C GLN A 49 -6.84 16.72 -5.07
N ASP A 50 -7.84 17.55 -5.42
CA ASP A 50 -8.72 17.25 -6.55
C ASP A 50 -7.99 17.54 -7.87
N VAL A 51 -7.72 16.47 -8.62
CA VAL A 51 -7.06 16.51 -9.94
C VAL A 51 -8.04 16.20 -11.07
N SER A 52 -9.34 16.36 -10.82
CA SER A 52 -10.40 16.16 -11.81
C SER A 52 -10.31 17.19 -12.94
N SER A 53 -10.54 16.74 -14.18
CA SER A 53 -10.74 17.67 -15.29
C SER A 53 -12.14 18.27 -15.25
N LYS A 54 -12.33 19.48 -15.79
CA LYS A 54 -13.65 20.14 -15.87
C LYS A 54 -14.72 19.32 -16.61
N GLN A 55 -14.30 18.37 -17.45
CA GLN A 55 -15.18 17.50 -18.23
C GLN A 55 -15.31 16.09 -17.62
N ALA A 56 -14.60 15.81 -16.51
CA ALA A 56 -14.67 14.52 -15.87
C ALA A 56 -16.03 14.35 -15.19
N SER A 57 -16.68 13.21 -15.45
CA SER A 57 -17.91 12.85 -14.75
C SER A 57 -17.67 12.30 -13.34
N TYR A 58 -16.41 12.07 -12.95
CA TYR A 58 -16.00 11.53 -11.66
C TYR A 58 -14.99 12.47 -11.00
N HIS A 59 -14.95 12.44 -9.67
CA HIS A 59 -13.88 13.10 -8.93
C HIS A 59 -12.65 12.18 -8.88
N TYR A 60 -11.49 12.74 -9.18
CA TYR A 60 -10.20 12.08 -9.09
C TYR A 60 -9.38 12.77 -8.01
N ILE A 61 -9.25 12.12 -6.86
CA ILE A 61 -8.52 12.67 -5.71
C ILE A 61 -7.14 12.03 -5.66
N GLN A 62 -6.11 12.85 -5.87
CA GLN A 62 -4.73 12.45 -5.61
C GLN A 62 -4.51 12.54 -4.11
N ILE A 63 -3.94 11.48 -3.52
CA ILE A 63 -3.63 11.42 -2.09
C ILE A 63 -2.14 11.07 -1.99
N ASP A 64 -1.36 11.94 -1.36
CA ASP A 64 0.08 11.80 -1.12
C ASP A 64 0.35 11.19 0.26
N ALA A 65 -0.37 10.13 0.56
CA ALA A 65 -0.37 9.41 1.82
C ALA A 65 -0.68 7.92 1.55
N GLU A 66 -0.43 7.05 2.53
CA GLU A 66 -0.82 5.65 2.38
C GLU A 66 -2.35 5.51 2.44
N VAL A 67 -2.92 4.83 1.45
CA VAL A 67 -4.36 4.59 1.35
C VAL A 67 -4.61 3.11 1.21
N ILE A 68 -5.38 2.56 2.15
CA ILE A 68 -5.81 1.16 2.10
C ILE A 68 -7.16 1.06 1.41
N VAL A 69 -7.17 0.43 0.23
CA VAL A 69 -8.38 0.13 -0.51
C VAL A 69 -8.76 -1.35 -0.35
N ARG A 70 -9.98 -1.61 0.14
CA ARG A 70 -10.55 -2.94 0.31
C ARG A 70 -11.94 -2.98 -0.31
N HIS A 71 -12.17 -3.95 -1.21
CA HIS A 71 -13.47 -4.21 -1.82
C HIS A 71 -14.17 -2.99 -2.46
N GLY A 72 -13.40 -2.03 -3.00
CA GLY A 72 -13.94 -0.79 -3.56
C GLY A 72 -14.22 0.30 -2.51
N TYR A 73 -13.62 0.20 -1.34
CA TYR A 73 -13.72 1.21 -0.28
C TYR A 73 -12.34 1.60 0.23
N ILE A 74 -12.14 2.89 0.47
CA ILE A 74 -11.01 3.42 1.23
C ILE A 74 -11.37 3.31 2.71
N LEU A 75 -10.55 2.62 3.51
CA LEU A 75 -10.78 2.46 4.94
C LEU A 75 -9.95 3.47 5.73
N LEU A 76 -10.59 4.19 6.64
CA LEU A 76 -9.94 5.19 7.49
C LEU A 76 -10.36 5.02 8.96
N LYS A 77 -9.42 5.29 9.87
CA LYS A 77 -9.68 5.51 11.29
C LYS A 77 -9.81 7.01 11.51
N LEU A 78 -10.87 7.40 12.21
CA LEU A 78 -11.14 8.78 12.57
C LEU A 78 -11.13 8.97 14.09
N SER A 79 -10.62 10.13 14.51
CA SER A 79 -10.87 10.69 15.84
C SER A 79 -12.32 11.21 15.95
N ASP A 80 -12.75 11.53 17.17
CA ASP A 80 -14.07 12.13 17.42
C ASP A 80 -14.25 13.45 16.63
N ASP A 81 -13.21 14.30 16.57
CA ASP A 81 -13.25 15.57 15.85
C ASP A 81 -13.34 15.38 14.33
N GLU A 82 -12.62 14.40 13.78
CA GLU A 82 -12.69 14.01 12.37
C GLU A 82 -14.05 13.42 12.01
N LEU A 83 -14.66 12.66 12.92
CA LEU A 83 -16.00 12.12 12.74
C LEU A 83 -17.02 13.26 12.63
N THR A 84 -17.01 14.22 13.55
CA THR A 84 -17.93 15.38 13.51
C THR A 84 -17.77 16.21 12.25
N ARG A 85 -16.52 16.43 11.80
CA ARG A 85 -16.26 17.10 10.51
C ARG A 85 -16.84 16.31 9.33
N THR A 86 -16.68 14.99 9.33
CA THR A 86 -17.24 14.10 8.30
C THR A 86 -18.77 14.19 8.27
N GLU A 87 -19.43 14.10 9.43
CA GLU A 87 -20.90 14.22 9.54
C GLU A 87 -21.42 15.57 9.02
N THR A 88 -20.71 16.66 9.34
CA THR A 88 -21.05 18.01 8.88
C THR A 88 -21.01 18.13 7.36
N ILE A 89 -20.11 17.40 6.69
CA ILE A 89 -20.01 17.36 5.24
C ILE A 89 -21.10 16.45 4.65
N THR A 90 -21.30 15.25 5.22
CA THR A 90 -22.22 14.26 4.65
C THR A 90 -23.69 14.68 4.75
N ILE A 91 -24.07 15.40 5.80
CA ILE A 91 -25.46 15.87 6.02
C ILE A 91 -25.97 16.80 4.91
N GLN A 92 -25.06 17.44 4.18
CA GLN A 92 -25.38 18.35 3.08
C GLN A 92 -25.65 17.63 1.76
N SER A 93 -25.51 16.29 1.73
CA SER A 93 -25.56 15.50 0.50
C SER A 93 -26.74 14.53 0.45
N HIS A 94 -27.20 14.15 -0.75
CA HIS A 94 -28.25 13.14 -0.91
C HIS A 94 -27.77 11.70 -0.76
N ARG A 95 -26.52 11.45 -1.12
CA ARG A 95 -25.87 10.13 -1.06
C ARG A 95 -24.42 10.37 -0.65
N PRO A 96 -24.06 10.20 0.63
CA PRO A 96 -22.70 10.47 1.05
C PRO A 96 -21.72 9.46 0.45
N ALA A 97 -22.13 8.20 0.30
CA ALA A 97 -21.25 7.08 -0.05
C ALA A 97 -20.07 6.92 0.94
N VAL A 98 -20.35 7.29 2.20
CA VAL A 98 -19.47 7.17 3.37
C VAL A 98 -20.22 6.34 4.40
N TYR A 99 -19.54 5.36 4.98
CA TYR A 99 -20.12 4.39 5.88
C TYR A 99 -19.28 4.28 7.15
N ARG A 100 -19.92 4.10 8.29
CA ARG A 100 -19.30 3.87 9.60
C ARG A 100 -19.51 2.44 10.03
N TRP A 101 -18.49 1.81 10.59
CA TRP A 101 -18.63 0.52 11.26
C TRP A 101 -19.07 0.74 12.71
N LEU A 102 -20.27 0.30 13.05
CA LEU A 102 -20.85 0.45 14.39
C LEU A 102 -21.59 -0.83 14.78
N GLU A 103 -21.32 -1.34 15.98
CA GLU A 103 -21.99 -2.53 16.54
C GLU A 103 -21.98 -3.75 15.61
N GLY A 104 -20.87 -3.97 14.89
CA GLY A 104 -20.73 -5.10 13.98
C GLY A 104 -21.48 -4.97 12.65
N THR A 105 -21.99 -3.78 12.32
CA THR A 105 -22.70 -3.50 11.07
C THR A 105 -22.20 -2.22 10.41
N TRP A 106 -22.30 -2.14 9.09
CA TRP A 106 -22.07 -0.88 8.37
C TRP A 106 -23.32 -0.02 8.41
N GLN A 107 -23.14 1.25 8.73
CA GLN A 107 -24.18 2.26 8.73
C GLN A 107 -23.76 3.41 7.81
N GLU A 108 -24.64 3.84 6.92
CA GLU A 108 -24.46 5.03 6.10
C GLU A 108 -24.52 6.28 6.97
N PHE A 109 -23.63 7.24 6.69
CA PHE A 109 -23.57 8.51 7.40
C PHE A 109 -24.87 9.33 7.26
N PRO A 110 -25.16 10.22 8.23
CA PRO A 110 -26.20 11.23 8.11
C PRO A 110 -26.12 11.99 6.78
N ASN A 111 -27.28 12.24 6.19
CA ASN A 111 -27.45 12.86 4.89
C ASN A 111 -28.67 13.80 4.90
N ILE A 112 -28.93 14.51 3.81
CA ILE A 112 -30.02 15.51 3.76
C ILE A 112 -31.42 14.90 3.98
N ARG A 113 -31.59 13.60 3.79
CA ARG A 113 -32.87 12.88 4.00
C ARG A 113 -33.00 12.28 5.39
N SER A 114 -31.88 11.98 6.06
CA SER A 114 -31.89 11.46 7.43
C SER A 114 -30.75 12.04 8.25
N ALA A 115 -31.11 12.68 9.36
CA ALA A 115 -30.13 13.20 10.32
C ALA A 115 -29.41 12.10 11.10
N ASP A 116 -30.00 10.89 11.16
CA ASP A 116 -29.43 9.75 11.86
C ASP A 116 -28.72 8.78 10.91
N TYR A 117 -27.77 8.02 11.46
CA TYR A 117 -27.12 6.90 10.79
C TYR A 117 -28.15 5.86 10.33
N GLN A 118 -28.00 5.37 9.09
CA GLN A 118 -28.94 4.41 8.51
C GLN A 118 -28.24 3.08 8.24
N PRO A 119 -28.90 1.93 8.47
CA PRO A 119 -28.32 0.64 8.08
C PRO A 119 -28.13 0.57 6.56
N THR A 120 -27.03 -0.03 6.12
CA THR A 120 -26.79 -0.28 4.69
C THR A 120 -27.86 -1.20 4.11
N SER A 121 -28.61 -0.71 3.11
CA SER A 121 -29.62 -1.51 2.39
C SER A 121 -28.94 -2.36 1.31
N GLY A 122 -29.28 -3.65 1.20
CA GLY A 122 -28.43 -4.75 0.72
C GLY A 122 -27.63 -4.66 -0.61
N SER A 123 -27.80 -3.64 -1.45
CA SER A 123 -26.92 -3.38 -2.61
C SER A 123 -26.04 -2.13 -2.45
N SER A 124 -26.25 -1.36 -1.40
CA SER A 124 -25.56 -0.10 -1.08
C SER A 124 -24.71 -0.30 0.16
N GLY A 125 -23.39 -0.15 0.02
CA GLY A 125 -22.45 -0.15 1.13
C GLY A 125 -21.58 -1.40 1.24
N PRO A 126 -20.61 -1.38 2.17
CA PRO A 126 -19.66 -2.47 2.35
C PRO A 126 -20.35 -3.68 2.99
N ASN A 127 -19.91 -4.89 2.64
CA ASN A 127 -20.47 -6.15 3.13
C ASN A 127 -19.42 -7.08 3.75
N PHE A 128 -18.31 -6.51 4.24
CA PHE A 128 -17.22 -7.24 4.89
C PHE A 128 -17.00 -6.69 6.29
N ASN A 129 -16.40 -7.49 7.18
CA ASN A 129 -16.04 -7.02 8.51
C ASN A 129 -14.66 -6.33 8.47
N PRO A 130 -14.54 -5.03 8.81
CA PRO A 130 -13.25 -4.34 8.86
C PRO A 130 -12.44 -4.66 10.11
N THR A 131 -13.00 -5.35 11.10
CA THR A 131 -12.32 -5.69 12.36
C THR A 131 -11.11 -6.57 12.08
N GLY A 132 -9.93 -6.14 12.53
CA GLY A 132 -8.66 -6.81 12.29
C GLY A 132 -8.01 -6.47 10.94
N MET A 133 -8.63 -5.62 10.13
CA MET A 133 -7.98 -5.05 8.95
C MET A 133 -7.02 -3.93 9.34
N LEU A 134 -5.97 -3.75 8.55
CA LEU A 134 -5.14 -2.55 8.65
C LEU A 134 -5.92 -1.37 8.10
N ILE A 135 -6.04 -0.32 8.91
CA ILE A 135 -6.81 0.88 8.60
C ILE A 135 -5.92 2.08 8.95
N VAL A 136 -5.76 2.99 8.00
CA VAL A 136 -4.89 4.16 8.13
C VAL A 136 -5.62 5.28 8.88
N SER A 137 -4.90 6.00 9.74
CA SER A 137 -5.41 7.25 10.33
C SER A 137 -5.39 8.36 9.27
N ALA A 138 -6.51 9.07 9.11
CA ALA A 138 -6.61 10.09 8.08
C ALA A 138 -5.73 11.33 8.37
N SER A 139 -5.48 11.64 9.64
CA SER A 139 -4.72 12.82 10.07
C SER A 139 -3.21 12.68 9.89
N THR A 140 -2.68 11.47 9.97
CA THR A 140 -1.23 11.24 9.92
C THR A 140 -0.78 10.99 8.48
N GLY A 141 -1.61 10.34 7.66
CA GLY A 141 -1.28 10.00 6.26
C GLY A 141 -0.10 9.03 6.10
N GLU A 142 0.69 8.83 7.14
CA GLU A 142 1.67 7.78 7.26
C GLU A 142 0.95 6.48 7.56
N ALA A 143 1.21 5.44 6.77
CA ALA A 143 1.14 4.12 7.36
C ALA A 143 2.12 4.11 8.50
N GLU A 144 1.67 3.62 9.66
CA GLU A 144 2.54 3.25 10.76
C GLU A 144 3.86 2.72 10.19
N PRO A 145 4.99 3.42 10.44
CA PRO A 145 6.27 3.11 9.80
C PRO A 145 6.51 1.63 10.00
N ALA A 146 6.88 0.91 8.93
CA ALA A 146 7.01 -0.56 8.86
C ALA A 146 7.32 -1.12 10.24
N SER A 147 6.26 -1.46 10.96
CA SER A 147 6.39 -1.61 12.39
C SER A 147 7.35 -2.77 12.61
N GLU A 148 8.26 -2.63 13.58
CA GLU A 148 9.20 -3.72 13.90
C GLU A 148 8.42 -5.01 14.16
N THR A 149 7.17 -4.87 14.60
CA THR A 149 6.13 -5.88 14.75
C THR A 149 5.64 -6.47 13.42
N ILE A 150 5.43 -7.78 13.38
CA ILE A 150 4.73 -8.43 12.26
C ILE A 150 3.25 -8.54 12.62
N THR A 151 2.40 -7.96 11.77
CA THR A 151 0.94 -7.99 11.95
C THR A 151 0.32 -9.02 11.02
N ALA A 152 -0.49 -9.93 11.59
CA ALA A 152 -1.31 -10.89 10.86
C ALA A 152 -2.78 -10.45 10.82
N GLU A 153 -3.25 -10.06 9.63
CA GLU A 153 -4.64 -9.64 9.36
C GLU A 153 -5.42 -10.81 8.74
N LYS A 154 -6.57 -11.16 9.32
CA LYS A 154 -7.49 -12.16 8.73
C LYS A 154 -8.55 -11.45 7.88
N SER A 155 -8.47 -11.64 6.56
CA SER A 155 -9.47 -11.15 5.60
C SER A 155 -10.39 -12.30 5.19
N GLN A 156 -11.68 -12.19 5.54
CA GLN A 156 -12.71 -13.18 5.20
C GLN A 156 -13.97 -12.46 4.73
N ARG A 157 -14.43 -12.75 3.51
CA ARG A 157 -15.62 -12.08 2.94
C ARG A 157 -16.91 -12.66 3.46
N THR A 158 -17.00 -13.99 3.52
CA THR A 158 -18.15 -14.74 4.06
C THR A 158 -17.62 -15.83 4.98
N GLU A 159 -18.40 -16.22 5.99
CA GLU A 159 -17.99 -17.21 7.00
C GLU A 159 -17.66 -18.58 6.39
N ASN A 160 -18.27 -18.90 5.24
CA ASN A 160 -18.05 -20.15 4.50
C ASN A 160 -16.86 -20.11 3.53
N GLU A 161 -16.32 -18.92 3.23
CA GLU A 161 -15.16 -18.80 2.35
C GLU A 161 -13.85 -19.02 3.10
N THR A 162 -12.88 -19.64 2.45
CA THR A 162 -11.54 -19.83 3.03
C THR A 162 -10.91 -18.47 3.32
N PRO A 163 -10.52 -18.19 4.57
CA PRO A 163 -9.96 -16.90 4.93
C PRO A 163 -8.55 -16.73 4.36
N TRP A 164 -8.22 -15.48 4.07
CA TRP A 164 -6.90 -15.06 3.63
C TRP A 164 -6.22 -14.36 4.78
N TRP A 165 -5.04 -14.83 5.15
CA TRP A 165 -4.20 -14.19 6.15
C TRP A 165 -3.18 -13.32 5.44
N TRP A 166 -3.13 -12.04 5.79
CA TRP A 166 -2.18 -11.07 5.28
C TRP A 166 -1.15 -10.75 6.36
N LEU A 167 0.13 -10.89 6.04
CA LEU A 167 1.25 -10.66 6.94
C LEU A 167 2.03 -9.43 6.48
N ARG A 168 2.10 -8.40 7.32
CA ARG A 168 2.74 -7.11 7.06
C ARG A 168 3.71 -6.73 8.19
N GLY A 169 4.46 -5.64 8.00
CA GLY A 169 5.51 -5.19 8.93
C GLY A 169 6.89 -5.71 8.52
N ASN A 170 7.80 -5.85 9.49
CA ASN A 170 9.18 -6.30 9.27
C ASN A 170 9.31 -7.81 8.97
N THR A 171 8.73 -8.23 7.84
CA THR A 171 8.70 -9.65 7.42
C THR A 171 9.94 -10.09 6.63
N TYR A 172 10.80 -9.16 6.25
CA TYR A 172 11.95 -9.44 5.38
C TYR A 172 12.98 -10.40 6.01
N PRO A 173 13.38 -10.24 7.28
CA PRO A 173 14.30 -11.18 7.94
C PRO A 173 13.75 -12.61 8.03
N HIS A 174 12.41 -12.76 8.03
CA HIS A 174 11.73 -14.03 8.24
C HIS A 174 11.14 -14.64 6.97
N ARG A 175 11.51 -14.12 5.79
CA ARG A 175 10.97 -14.56 4.49
C ARG A 175 11.09 -16.06 4.24
N ASP A 176 12.17 -16.70 4.71
CA ASP A 176 12.42 -18.11 4.44
C ASP A 176 11.53 -19.01 5.30
N VAL A 177 11.24 -18.58 6.53
CA VAL A 177 10.23 -19.22 7.39
C VAL A 177 8.86 -19.12 6.73
N LEU A 178 8.47 -17.91 6.28
CA LEU A 178 7.19 -17.69 5.61
C LEU A 178 7.04 -18.54 4.35
N LYS A 179 8.05 -18.60 3.49
CA LYS A 179 8.04 -19.46 2.29
C LYS A 179 7.93 -20.94 2.64
N ARG A 180 8.69 -21.41 3.65
CA ARG A 180 8.72 -22.81 4.09
C ARG A 180 7.33 -23.29 4.54
N TRP A 181 6.57 -22.43 5.21
CA TRP A 181 5.23 -22.72 5.70
C TRP A 181 4.10 -22.37 4.72
N GLY A 182 4.44 -22.19 3.44
CA GLY A 182 3.46 -22.05 2.37
C GLY A 182 2.91 -20.64 2.18
N CYS A 183 3.43 -19.62 2.88
CA CYS A 183 3.08 -18.24 2.60
C CYS A 183 3.63 -17.81 1.22
N ARG A 184 2.95 -16.85 0.59
CA ARG A 184 3.27 -16.32 -0.73
C ARG A 184 3.36 -14.80 -0.68
N TRP A 185 4.27 -14.20 -1.43
CA TRP A 185 4.39 -12.74 -1.49
C TRP A 185 3.44 -12.14 -2.54
N SER A 186 2.66 -11.13 -2.16
CA SER A 186 1.83 -10.35 -3.07
C SER A 186 2.54 -9.07 -3.46
N LYS A 187 2.97 -8.97 -4.73
CA LYS A 187 3.59 -7.74 -5.26
C LYS A 187 2.64 -6.53 -5.21
N ARG A 188 1.34 -6.76 -5.42
CA ARG A 188 0.32 -5.69 -5.44
C ARG A 188 0.08 -5.10 -4.05
N ASN A 189 -0.02 -5.95 -3.03
CA ASN A 189 -0.27 -5.51 -1.66
C ASN A 189 1.01 -5.26 -0.85
N LYS A 190 2.18 -5.56 -1.43
CA LYS A 190 3.49 -5.56 -0.75
C LYS A 190 3.43 -6.28 0.60
N ALA A 191 2.81 -7.46 0.61
CA ALA A 191 2.54 -8.22 1.82
C ALA A 191 2.62 -9.73 1.55
N TRP A 192 2.96 -10.51 2.58
CA TRP A 192 2.85 -11.96 2.53
C TRP A 192 1.39 -12.37 2.73
N TYR A 193 0.98 -13.49 2.14
CA TYR A 193 -0.34 -14.05 2.35
C TYR A 193 -0.32 -15.57 2.51
N TYR A 194 -1.28 -16.08 3.26
CA TYR A 194 -1.54 -17.51 3.45
C TYR A 194 -3.04 -17.77 3.29
N ILE A 195 -3.41 -18.82 2.55
CA ILE A 195 -4.81 -19.20 2.32
C ILE A 195 -5.07 -20.46 3.13
N GLY A 196 -5.93 -20.35 4.15
CA GLY A 196 -6.24 -21.47 5.03
C GLY A 196 -7.01 -21.03 6.27
N THR A 197 -7.73 -21.95 6.90
CA THR A 197 -8.60 -21.66 8.06
C THR A 197 -7.82 -21.09 9.25
N GLN A 198 -6.59 -21.56 9.46
CA GLN A 198 -5.71 -21.12 10.54
C GLN A 198 -4.29 -20.90 10.02
N LEU A 199 -3.61 -19.89 10.59
CA LEU A 199 -2.20 -19.64 10.34
C LEU A 199 -1.35 -20.81 10.91
N PRO A 200 -0.34 -21.32 10.19
CA PRO A 200 0.56 -22.35 10.73
C PRO A 200 1.21 -21.89 12.03
N ASP A 201 1.34 -22.80 13.01
CA ASP A 201 1.80 -22.45 14.37
C ASP A 201 3.17 -21.76 14.37
N ALA A 202 4.08 -22.17 13.50
CA ALA A 202 5.39 -21.53 13.37
C ALA A 202 5.31 -20.06 12.92
N VAL A 203 4.34 -19.72 12.07
CA VAL A 203 4.11 -18.32 11.64
C VAL A 203 3.42 -17.53 12.75
N ARG A 204 2.53 -18.17 13.52
CA ARG A 204 1.88 -17.56 14.69
C ARG A 204 2.90 -17.24 15.78
N GLN A 205 3.76 -18.19 16.11
CA GLN A 205 4.87 -18.00 17.04
C GLN A 205 5.81 -16.90 16.57
N LEU A 206 6.10 -16.81 15.26
CA LEU A 206 6.90 -15.74 14.71
C LEU A 206 6.26 -14.36 14.97
N THR A 207 4.96 -14.22 14.73
CA THR A 207 4.28 -12.94 15.01
C THR A 207 4.29 -12.60 16.50
N GLU A 208 4.13 -13.59 17.38
CA GLU A 208 4.19 -13.39 18.83
C GLU A 208 5.61 -13.01 19.29
N GLN A 209 6.64 -13.69 18.78
CA GLN A 209 8.05 -13.41 19.13
C GLN A 209 8.48 -12.01 18.73
N VAL A 210 8.11 -11.56 17.52
CA VAL A 210 8.48 -10.24 17.01
C VAL A 210 7.67 -9.12 17.70
N ASN A 211 6.45 -9.42 18.14
CA ASN A 211 5.58 -8.44 18.81
C ASN A 211 5.78 -8.41 20.32
N THR A 212 6.42 -9.41 20.90
CA THR A 212 6.86 -9.35 22.30
C THR A 212 7.95 -8.29 22.33
N PRO A 213 7.78 -7.17 23.05
CA PRO A 213 8.86 -6.21 23.20
C PRO A 213 9.99 -6.99 23.83
N ASN A 214 11.03 -7.22 23.03
CA ASN A 214 12.31 -7.62 23.54
C ASN A 214 12.80 -6.36 24.25
N ASP A 215 12.30 -6.14 25.47
CA ASP A 215 13.01 -5.43 26.51
C ASP A 215 14.42 -5.95 26.33
N LYS A 216 15.31 -5.05 25.88
CA LYS A 216 16.70 -5.34 25.61
C LYS A 216 17.05 -6.45 26.58
N VAL A 217 17.33 -7.63 26.05
CA VAL A 217 18.08 -8.62 26.78
C VAL A 217 19.27 -7.80 27.21
N MET A 218 19.23 -7.34 28.47
CA MET A 218 20.44 -7.11 29.19
C MET A 218 21.08 -8.47 29.03
N CYS A 219 22.00 -8.54 28.07
CA CYS A 219 23.31 -8.98 28.38
C CYS A 219 23.68 -8.33 29.73
N ASN A 220 23.15 -8.92 30.81
CA ASN A 220 23.90 -9.21 32.00
C ASN A 220 25.02 -10.13 31.50
N ASP A 221 25.91 -9.55 30.72
CA ASP A 221 27.30 -9.93 30.71
C ASP A 221 27.81 -9.43 32.07
N ASP A 222 27.34 -10.11 33.12
CA ASP A 222 28.04 -10.21 34.41
C ASP A 222 29.35 -10.99 34.24
N ARG A 223 29.82 -11.18 33.00
CA ARG A 223 31.26 -11.15 32.71
C ARG A 223 31.73 -9.71 32.68
N ASN A 224 31.69 -9.13 33.87
CA ASN A 224 32.66 -8.14 34.27
C ASN A 224 34.04 -8.66 33.78
N PRO A 225 34.77 -7.95 32.90
CA PRO A 225 36.11 -8.39 32.54
C PRO A 225 36.92 -8.42 33.83
N CYS A 226 37.43 -9.60 34.21
CA CYS A 226 38.20 -9.92 35.42
C CYS A 226 38.31 -8.77 36.43
N SER A 227 37.74 -8.95 37.62
CA SER A 227 38.07 -8.06 38.74
C SER A 227 39.59 -8.00 38.90
N ILE A 228 40.10 -6.81 39.24
CA ILE A 228 41.55 -6.56 39.32
C ILE A 228 42.24 -7.54 40.29
N GLU A 229 41.49 -8.05 41.26
CA GLU A 229 41.90 -9.05 42.24
C GLU A 229 42.15 -10.43 41.59
N GLU A 230 41.30 -10.83 40.65
CA GLU A 230 41.46 -12.08 39.90
C GLU A 230 42.63 -11.98 38.90
N ALA A 231 42.80 -10.81 38.28
CA ALA A 231 43.96 -10.52 37.44
C ALA A 231 45.28 -10.54 38.24
N THR A 232 45.29 -10.03 39.48
CA THR A 232 46.48 -10.12 40.35
C THR A 232 46.80 -11.56 40.77
N ALA A 233 45.80 -12.40 40.98
CA ALA A 233 46.00 -13.80 41.32
C ALA A 233 46.60 -14.61 40.16
N ILE A 234 46.25 -14.28 38.92
CA ILE A 234 46.73 -14.98 37.72
C ILE A 234 48.09 -14.44 37.24
N LEU A 235 48.32 -13.13 37.29
CA LEU A 235 49.52 -12.48 36.71
C LEU A 235 50.60 -12.13 37.75
N GLY A 236 50.32 -12.18 39.05
CA GLY A 236 51.32 -11.96 40.11
C GLY A 236 51.93 -10.55 40.16
N MET A 237 51.31 -9.56 39.50
CA MET A 237 51.80 -8.18 39.44
C MET A 237 51.01 -7.29 40.41
N HIS A 238 51.62 -6.87 41.51
CA HIS A 238 51.06 -5.84 42.38
C HIS A 238 51.22 -4.46 41.72
N LEU A 239 50.10 -3.83 41.34
CA LEU A 239 50.08 -2.41 40.97
C LEU A 239 50.02 -1.58 42.26
N ASN A 240 51.08 -0.83 42.53
CA ASN A 240 51.11 0.12 43.64
C ASN A 240 50.38 1.41 43.21
N ASP A 241 49.15 1.59 43.69
CA ASP A 241 48.43 2.87 43.57
C ASP A 241 49.18 3.95 44.36
N SER A 242 49.98 4.72 43.62
CA SER A 242 50.74 5.83 44.18
C SER A 242 50.96 6.91 43.14
N VAL A 243 49.88 7.61 42.74
CA VAL A 243 49.98 9.03 42.38
C VAL A 243 48.71 9.75 42.83
N ASN A 244 48.74 10.21 44.09
CA ASN A 244 48.04 11.40 44.52
C ASN A 244 48.85 12.59 43.96
N ALA A 245 48.32 13.30 42.95
CA ALA A 245 48.85 14.59 42.55
C ALA A 245 47.70 15.50 42.12
N SER A 246 47.31 16.34 43.06
CA SER A 246 46.52 17.56 42.88
C SER A 246 47.12 18.46 41.80
N ILE A 247 46.30 18.88 40.83
CA ILE A 247 46.60 20.01 39.94
C ILE A 247 45.47 21.04 40.08
N PRO A 248 45.80 22.35 40.22
CA PRO A 248 44.85 23.41 40.59
C PRO A 248 44.09 23.96 39.37
N VAL A 249 42.97 24.57 39.70
CA VAL A 249 42.11 25.42 38.85
C VAL A 249 42.87 26.67 38.40
N GLU A 250 42.90 26.94 37.09
CA GLU A 250 43.06 28.30 36.55
C GLU A 250 42.02 28.57 35.46
N ASP A 251 41.43 29.76 35.57
CA ASP A 251 40.41 30.37 34.74
C ASP A 251 40.98 31.02 33.46
N ASP A 252 40.14 31.03 32.43
CA ASP A 252 40.00 32.06 31.37
C ASP A 252 40.86 31.97 30.07
N PRO A 253 40.49 32.67 28.96
CA PRO A 253 39.65 32.11 27.90
C PRO A 253 40.23 32.26 26.48
N GLN A 254 39.46 31.74 25.50
CA GLN A 254 39.57 31.93 24.04
C GLN A 254 40.77 31.29 23.33
N ILE A 255 40.48 30.37 22.41
CA ILE A 255 40.93 30.36 21.02
C ILE A 255 40.13 29.26 20.30
N ALA A 256 39.32 29.67 19.32
CA ALA A 256 38.73 28.76 18.35
C ALA A 256 39.83 28.17 17.47
N PRO A 257 39.66 26.92 17.02
CA PRO A 257 40.08 26.58 15.67
C PRO A 257 38.90 26.03 14.88
N SER A 258 38.58 26.76 13.81
CA SER A 258 37.85 26.28 12.66
C SER A 258 38.45 24.96 12.18
N ILE A 259 37.63 23.91 12.11
CA ILE A 259 37.95 22.70 11.37
C ILE A 259 36.88 22.55 10.30
N ASP A 260 37.19 23.11 9.14
CA ASP A 260 36.64 22.69 7.87
C ASP A 260 37.02 21.22 7.65
N ASN A 261 36.05 20.32 7.76
CA ASN A 261 36.14 18.98 7.20
C ASN A 261 34.87 18.72 6.40
N ALA A 262 34.91 19.18 5.14
CA ALA A 262 34.09 18.67 4.07
C ALA A 262 34.50 17.21 3.84
N VAL A 263 33.73 16.28 4.40
CA VAL A 263 33.81 14.87 4.02
C VAL A 263 32.90 14.68 2.82
N ASP A 264 33.54 14.68 1.66
CA ASP A 264 33.00 14.32 0.36
C ASP A 264 32.58 12.84 0.42
N MET A 265 31.31 12.61 0.77
CA MET A 265 30.69 11.29 0.79
C MET A 265 30.43 10.86 -0.65
N ALA A 266 31.34 10.03 -1.14
CA ALA A 266 31.27 9.35 -2.42
C ALA A 266 29.86 8.78 -2.68
N ALA A 267 29.26 9.24 -3.77
CA ALA A 267 28.05 8.65 -4.33
C ALA A 267 28.36 7.21 -4.77
N GLU A 268 27.76 6.23 -4.10
CA GLU A 268 27.77 4.85 -4.56
C GLU A 268 26.95 4.76 -5.85
N ASP A 269 27.64 4.37 -6.92
CA ASP A 269 27.13 4.14 -8.27
C ASP A 269 26.06 3.03 -8.25
N GLU A 270 24.79 3.40 -8.36
CA GLU A 270 23.72 2.44 -8.63
C GLU A 270 23.96 1.78 -10.01
N PRO A 271 23.84 0.44 -10.15
CA PRO A 271 24.07 -0.24 -11.40
C PRO A 271 23.00 0.15 -12.44
N LYS A 272 23.36 1.08 -13.32
CA LYS A 272 22.51 1.58 -14.40
C LYS A 272 22.35 0.52 -15.49
N ILE A 273 21.29 -0.28 -15.39
CA ILE A 273 20.91 -1.27 -16.41
C ILE A 273 20.56 -0.52 -17.70
N ARG A 274 21.47 -0.52 -18.69
CA ARG A 274 21.21 0.03 -20.03
C ARG A 274 20.54 -1.04 -20.88
N ILE A 275 19.29 -0.79 -21.27
CA ILE A 275 18.60 -1.61 -22.27
C ILE A 275 19.08 -1.16 -23.64
N THR A 276 20.03 -1.88 -24.22
CA THR A 276 20.51 -1.64 -25.59
C THR A 276 19.47 -2.15 -26.57
N LYS A 277 18.79 -1.24 -27.28
CA LYS A 277 17.93 -1.63 -28.40
C LYS A 277 18.81 -2.22 -29.52
N PRO A 278 18.49 -3.41 -30.06
CA PRO A 278 19.22 -3.93 -31.21
C PRO A 278 19.02 -2.99 -32.40
N MET A 279 20.12 -2.52 -33.00
CA MET A 279 20.07 -1.82 -34.28
C MET A 279 19.74 -2.83 -35.36
N LEU A 280 18.63 -2.62 -36.08
CA LEU A 280 18.13 -3.50 -37.15
C LEU A 280 18.51 -2.99 -38.55
N ASP A 281 19.33 -1.95 -38.63
CA ASP A 281 19.78 -1.34 -39.87
C ASP A 281 21.09 -2.01 -40.31
N LEU A 282 20.97 -2.91 -41.28
CA LEU A 282 22.12 -3.51 -41.96
C LEU A 282 22.64 -2.54 -43.03
N PRO A 283 23.97 -2.36 -43.17
CA PRO A 283 24.53 -1.61 -44.29
C PRO A 283 24.24 -2.32 -45.61
N ASP A 284 23.96 -1.54 -46.67
CA ASP A 284 23.63 -2.05 -48.00
C ASP A 284 24.70 -3.05 -48.49
N GLY A 285 24.27 -4.30 -48.70
CA GLY A 285 25.10 -5.38 -49.26
C GLY A 285 25.48 -6.52 -48.29
N ALA A 286 25.13 -6.44 -47.01
CA ALA A 286 25.32 -7.56 -46.08
C ALA A 286 24.16 -8.56 -46.13
N GLU A 287 24.47 -9.85 -46.25
CA GLU A 287 23.50 -10.95 -46.25
C GLU A 287 22.77 -10.99 -44.89
N ALA A 288 21.44 -10.89 -44.91
CA ALA A 288 20.66 -10.74 -43.68
C ALA A 288 20.64 -12.04 -42.86
N ASP A 289 20.97 -11.93 -41.56
CA ASP A 289 20.90 -13.04 -40.61
C ASP A 289 19.48 -13.67 -40.60
N PRO A 290 19.34 -15.01 -40.68
CA PRO A 290 18.05 -15.70 -40.65
C PRO A 290 17.16 -15.30 -39.47
N ILE A 291 17.74 -14.89 -38.33
CA ILE A 291 16.97 -14.40 -37.18
C ILE A 291 16.33 -13.04 -37.48
N ILE A 292 17.05 -12.13 -38.14
CA ILE A 292 16.52 -10.81 -38.54
C ILE A 292 15.41 -10.98 -39.59
N VAL A 293 15.56 -11.94 -40.50
CA VAL A 293 14.54 -12.27 -41.50
C VAL A 293 13.26 -12.81 -40.84
N ALA A 294 13.38 -13.74 -39.88
CA ALA A 294 12.24 -14.29 -39.16
C ALA A 294 11.47 -13.22 -38.35
N VAL A 295 12.20 -12.33 -37.67
CA VAL A 295 11.57 -11.22 -36.91
C VAL A 295 10.83 -10.27 -37.84
N ARG A 296 11.41 -9.90 -39.00
CA ARG A 296 10.74 -9.03 -39.99
C ARG A 296 9.45 -9.64 -40.56
N GLN A 297 9.42 -10.96 -40.77
CA GLN A 297 8.23 -11.65 -41.27
C GLN A 297 7.06 -11.63 -40.28
N THR A 298 7.32 -11.69 -38.97
CA THR A 298 6.25 -11.65 -37.96
C THR A 298 5.61 -10.26 -37.76
N THR A 299 6.30 -9.18 -38.13
CA THR A 299 5.78 -7.81 -37.97
C THR A 299 4.82 -7.34 -39.06
N LEU A 300 4.67 -8.07 -40.17
CA LEU A 300 3.89 -7.63 -41.34
C LEU A 300 2.44 -8.15 -41.38
N GLU A 301 2.00 -8.96 -40.42
CA GLU A 301 0.56 -9.21 -40.24
C GLU A 301 -0.08 -8.05 -39.47
N THR A 302 -0.23 -6.92 -40.16
CA THR A 302 -1.18 -5.87 -39.77
C THR A 302 -2.57 -6.48 -39.70
N LEU A 303 -3.01 -6.78 -38.47
CA LEU A 303 -4.37 -7.19 -38.17
C LEU A 303 -5.36 -6.19 -38.83
N PRO A 304 -6.43 -6.69 -39.47
CA PRO A 304 -7.40 -5.83 -40.13
C PRO A 304 -8.01 -4.87 -39.11
N VAL A 305 -7.70 -3.58 -39.29
CA VAL A 305 -8.25 -2.49 -38.49
C VAL A 305 -9.73 -2.36 -38.86
N LEU A 306 -10.61 -2.83 -37.98
CA LEU A 306 -12.05 -2.61 -38.07
C LEU A 306 -12.31 -1.10 -38.03
N GLN A 307 -12.65 -0.54 -39.20
CA GLN A 307 -13.08 0.85 -39.32
C GLN A 307 -14.38 1.04 -38.54
N SER A 308 -14.33 1.91 -37.54
CA SER A 308 -15.53 2.34 -36.81
C SER A 308 -16.34 3.31 -37.69
N PRO A 309 -17.65 3.09 -37.89
CA PRO A 309 -18.47 4.01 -38.69
C PRO A 309 -18.65 5.35 -37.97
N PRO A 310 -18.93 6.43 -38.72
CA PRO A 310 -19.10 7.77 -38.15
C PRO A 310 -20.33 7.83 -37.23
N SER A 311 -20.09 8.32 -36.02
CA SER A 311 -21.08 8.46 -34.94
C SER A 311 -22.13 9.51 -35.29
N ALA A 312 -23.33 9.09 -35.70
CA ALA A 312 -24.51 9.93 -35.69
C ALA A 312 -25.08 10.00 -34.27
N SER A 313 -25.34 11.22 -33.80
CA SER A 313 -25.81 11.52 -32.45
C SER A 313 -27.22 10.96 -32.18
N GLY A 314 -27.39 10.38 -30.99
CA GLY A 314 -28.69 10.37 -30.30
C GLY A 314 -29.61 9.20 -30.63
N GLY A 315 -29.43 8.09 -29.91
CA GLY A 315 -30.40 6.99 -29.86
C GLY A 315 -29.70 5.67 -29.60
N ARG A 316 -30.02 5.01 -28.48
CA ARG A 316 -29.46 3.71 -28.10
C ARG A 316 -29.87 2.64 -29.13
N ASN A 317 -29.08 2.47 -30.18
CA ASN A 317 -29.18 1.32 -31.06
C ASN A 317 -28.40 0.16 -30.42
N LEU A 318 -29.13 -0.77 -29.81
CA LEU A 318 -28.62 -2.10 -29.52
C LEU A 318 -28.28 -2.76 -30.86
N LEU A 319 -26.99 -2.99 -31.12
CA LEU A 319 -26.53 -3.70 -32.31
C LEU A 319 -27.11 -5.12 -32.28
N ARG A 320 -28.04 -5.38 -33.20
CA ARG A 320 -28.61 -6.72 -33.43
C ARG A 320 -27.50 -7.59 -34.02
N ILE A 321 -26.99 -8.53 -33.22
CA ILE A 321 -26.04 -9.55 -33.70
C ILE A 321 -26.79 -10.38 -34.76
N PRO A 322 -26.28 -10.48 -36.00
CA PRO A 322 -26.89 -11.34 -37.01
C PRO A 322 -26.74 -12.80 -36.56
N GLN A 323 -27.86 -13.43 -36.22
CA GLN A 323 -27.86 -14.87 -35.97
C GLN A 323 -27.92 -15.57 -37.34
N SER A 324 -26.79 -16.13 -37.74
CA SER A 324 -26.74 -17.09 -38.85
C SER A 324 -27.37 -18.41 -38.39
N PRO A 325 -28.29 -19.02 -39.16
CA PRO A 325 -28.87 -20.31 -38.82
C PRO A 325 -27.76 -21.36 -38.76
N CYS A 326 -27.44 -21.83 -37.55
CA CYS A 326 -26.58 -22.99 -37.37
C CYS A 326 -27.38 -24.21 -37.85
N GLY A 327 -26.90 -24.86 -38.90
CA GLY A 327 -27.55 -26.05 -39.46
C GLY A 327 -27.78 -27.11 -38.39
N GLU A 328 -28.95 -27.74 -38.46
CA GLU A 328 -29.33 -28.86 -37.59
C GLU A 328 -28.32 -30.01 -37.78
N LEU A 329 -27.60 -30.33 -36.71
CA LEU A 329 -26.65 -31.44 -36.67
C LEU A 329 -27.45 -32.72 -36.34
N THR A 330 -28.15 -33.25 -37.34
CA THR A 330 -28.81 -34.57 -37.23
C THR A 330 -27.75 -35.66 -37.38
N GLY A 331 -26.95 -35.85 -36.33
CA GLY A 331 -26.06 -37.00 -36.19
C GLY A 331 -26.81 -38.19 -35.59
N SER A 332 -27.24 -39.11 -36.44
CA SER A 332 -27.65 -40.47 -36.05
C SER A 332 -26.45 -41.21 -35.48
N ILE A 333 -26.38 -41.38 -34.16
CA ILE A 333 -25.49 -42.36 -33.53
C ILE A 333 -26.15 -43.73 -33.63
N THR A 334 -25.64 -44.53 -34.54
CA THR A 334 -25.75 -45.99 -34.55
C THR A 334 -24.35 -46.54 -34.86
N GLY A 335 -23.80 -47.28 -33.91
CA GLY A 335 -22.45 -47.84 -33.95
C GLY A 335 -21.89 -47.99 -32.55
#